data_AF-C4XWC4-F1
#
_entry.id   AF-C4XWC4-F1
#
_cell.length_a   1.000
_cell.length_b   1.000
_cell.length_c   1.000
_cell.angle_alpha   90.00
_cell.angle_beta   90.00
_cell.angle_gamma   90.00
#
_symmetry.space_group_name_H-M   'P 1'
#
loop_
_entity.id
_entity.type
_entity.pdbx_description
1 polymer ?
#
loop_
_entity_poly.entity_id
_entity_poly.type
_entity_poly.pdbx_seq_one_letter_code
_entity_poly.pdbx_strand_id
1 'polypeptide(L)'
;MRFALFLLPVASCLNILMSSTDSWVSKNPRYLYRALIEEGHNVMYVGPLHSHIDNHESEKDQLLRRSTSGGDFGHLTEASQEYYRNNRKFKVLARGAKNVVRRKDSSEFDAYFDSQTLVSESSIGQDPLNRDFWYVDGTPFQSLSVALTEIIPKHAATFQPDLIIVGPNEGLHLSTSSENTEMGFTMEDLSAKENQVESMVQLAKVHKYPVISVSTEDNHHIYFENEEYFNVEEAKYEDLFKDNVVAQNVKFVNEKVISLVEKMALSLDGFLSLNVNFPSINHKSSSCFTHGSSAPDFVQVVRKNPNSGGVYGKILTVPQVIIENDSVVVGDMLHYKLSEELENAEEISDVEQLRIKHLLSSGSLSRSSHKQHETVNREELQALKKCKIAVSVNHLTKGNNLDKTSLNIHSKN
;
A
#
# COMPACT_ATOMS: atom_id res chain seq x y z
N MET A 1 -25.56 1.37 45.78
CA MET A 1 -25.44 1.67 44.34
C MET A 1 -24.07 1.25 43.88
N ARG A 2 -23.95 0.16 43.11
CA ARG A 2 -22.67 -0.23 42.48
C ARG A 2 -22.55 0.57 41.18
N PHE A 3 -21.63 1.51 41.12
CA PHE A 3 -21.26 2.17 39.86
C PHE A 3 -20.53 1.13 39.00
N ALA A 4 -21.19 0.67 37.94
CA ALA A 4 -20.52 -0.04 36.87
C ALA A 4 -19.73 1.00 36.07
N LEU A 5 -18.41 0.99 36.24
CA LEU A 5 -17.49 1.77 35.42
C LEU A 5 -17.47 1.10 34.03
N PHE A 6 -18.20 1.66 33.07
CA PHE A 6 -18.07 1.26 31.67
C PHE A 6 -16.70 1.75 31.18
N LEU A 7 -15.73 0.83 31.08
CA LEU A 7 -14.54 1.04 30.28
C LEU A 7 -15.00 1.12 28.81
N LEU A 8 -15.12 2.33 28.28
CA LEU A 8 -15.30 2.54 26.85
C LEU A 8 -14.02 2.04 26.16
N PRO A 9 -14.12 1.22 25.10
CA PRO A 9 -12.95 0.87 24.30
C PRO A 9 -12.38 2.16 23.72
N VAL A 10 -11.11 2.44 24.03
CA VAL A 10 -10.34 3.47 23.35
C VAL A 10 -10.05 2.95 21.94
N ALA A 11 -10.92 3.27 20.98
CA ALA A 11 -10.58 3.13 19.57
C ALA A 11 -9.39 4.04 19.30
N SER A 12 -8.24 3.47 18.92
CA SER A 12 -7.06 4.24 18.56
C SER A 12 -7.35 4.94 17.23
N CYS A 13 -7.61 6.25 17.25
CA CYS A 13 -7.66 7.06 16.06
C CYS A 13 -6.22 7.25 15.56
N LEU A 14 -5.84 6.51 14.50
CA LEU A 14 -4.52 6.57 13.87
C LEU A 14 -4.57 7.51 12.67
N ASN A 15 -3.47 8.21 12.40
CA ASN A 15 -3.19 8.80 11.10
C ASN A 15 -2.58 7.72 10.19
N ILE A 16 -3.33 7.26 9.20
CA ILE A 16 -2.92 6.16 8.31
C ILE A 16 -2.61 6.71 6.93
N LEU A 17 -1.34 6.62 6.52
CA LEU A 17 -0.96 6.86 5.13
C LEU A 17 -1.12 5.57 4.35
N MET A 18 -1.96 5.59 3.32
CA MET A 18 -2.13 4.48 2.40
C MET A 18 -1.39 4.73 1.08
N SER A 19 -0.84 3.67 0.51
CA SER A 19 -0.32 3.65 -0.86
C SER A 19 -0.55 2.27 -1.46
N SER A 20 -0.36 2.08 -2.77
CA SER A 20 -0.49 0.77 -3.43
C SER A 20 0.31 0.71 -4.72
N THR A 21 0.50 -0.51 -5.23
CA THR A 21 0.98 -0.75 -6.60
C THR A 21 -0.12 -0.58 -7.65
N ASP A 22 -1.37 -0.79 -7.23
CA ASP A 22 -2.56 -0.48 -8.02
C ASP A 22 -2.74 1.04 -8.17
N SER A 23 -3.46 1.49 -9.20
CA SER A 23 -3.78 2.91 -9.40
C SER A 23 -4.65 3.49 -8.29
N TRP A 24 -4.61 4.82 -8.12
CA TRP A 24 -5.38 5.52 -7.09
C TRP A 24 -6.91 5.38 -7.18
N VAL A 25 -7.42 4.92 -8.32
CA VAL A 25 -8.85 4.69 -8.62
C VAL A 25 -9.24 3.21 -8.62
N SER A 26 -8.33 2.34 -8.22
CA SER A 26 -8.62 0.91 -8.06
C SER A 26 -9.57 0.66 -6.89
N LYS A 27 -10.45 -0.34 -7.04
CA LYS A 27 -11.45 -0.69 -6.01
C LYS A 27 -10.84 -0.95 -4.62
N ASN A 28 -9.74 -1.72 -4.54
CA ASN A 28 -9.22 -2.22 -3.26
C ASN A 28 -8.81 -1.09 -2.31
N PRO A 29 -7.91 -0.16 -2.69
CA PRO A 29 -7.54 0.95 -1.81
C PRO A 29 -8.73 1.87 -1.49
N ARG A 30 -9.64 2.09 -2.44
CA ARG A 30 -10.83 2.95 -2.25
C ARG A 30 -11.79 2.40 -1.21
N TYR A 31 -12.07 1.11 -1.23
CA TYR A 31 -12.96 0.50 -0.24
C TYR A 31 -12.27 0.30 1.11
N LEU A 32 -10.98 -0.05 1.16
CA LEU A 32 -10.27 -0.10 2.45
C LEU A 32 -10.22 1.28 3.12
N TYR A 33 -9.98 2.35 2.35
CA TYR A 33 -10.06 3.72 2.86
C TYR A 33 -11.40 4.01 3.54
N ARG A 34 -12.52 3.67 2.88
CA ARG A 34 -13.87 3.90 3.44
C ARG A 34 -14.07 3.12 4.74
N ALA A 35 -13.57 1.88 4.81
CA ALA A 35 -13.62 1.08 6.04
C ALA A 35 -12.83 1.75 7.19
N LEU A 36 -11.59 2.16 6.93
CA LEU A 36 -10.72 2.78 7.94
C LEU A 36 -11.28 4.12 8.46
N ILE A 37 -11.88 4.94 7.58
CA ILE A 37 -12.55 6.18 7.96
C ILE A 37 -13.77 5.90 8.85
N GLU A 38 -14.56 4.85 8.55
CA GLU A 38 -15.74 4.48 9.35
C GLU A 38 -15.36 3.95 10.75
N GLU A 39 -14.19 3.33 10.87
CA GLU A 39 -13.57 2.97 12.18
C GLU A 39 -12.97 4.18 12.92
N GLY A 40 -13.06 5.38 12.35
CA GLY A 40 -12.67 6.64 12.99
C GLY A 40 -11.19 6.99 12.85
N HIS A 41 -10.44 6.34 11.96
CA HIS A 41 -9.07 6.74 11.63
C HIS A 41 -9.05 7.98 10.72
N ASN A 42 -7.94 8.72 10.75
CA ASN A 42 -7.66 9.79 9.81
C ASN A 42 -6.79 9.23 8.69
N VAL A 43 -7.30 9.16 7.46
CA VAL A 43 -6.64 8.41 6.38
C VAL A 43 -6.31 9.35 5.23
N MET A 44 -5.11 9.23 4.68
CA MET A 44 -4.74 9.86 3.42
C MET A 44 -4.16 8.80 2.50
N TYR A 45 -4.53 8.83 1.23
CA TYR A 45 -4.01 7.92 0.23
C TYR A 45 -3.15 8.68 -0.78
N VAL A 46 -1.98 8.14 -1.11
CA VAL A 46 -1.13 8.60 -2.21
C VAL A 46 -0.69 7.40 -3.03
N GLY A 47 -1.04 7.35 -4.31
CA GLY A 47 -0.71 6.21 -5.18
C GLY A 47 -0.42 6.60 -6.62
N PRO A 48 -0.06 5.64 -7.47
CA PRO A 48 0.32 5.92 -8.83
C PRO A 48 -0.90 6.30 -9.69
N LEU A 49 -0.65 7.15 -10.69
CA LEU A 49 -1.62 7.52 -11.72
C LEU A 49 -2.05 6.29 -12.55
N HIS A 50 -1.12 5.37 -12.80
CA HIS A 50 -1.42 4.16 -13.54
C HIS A 50 -1.15 2.93 -12.69
N SER A 51 -1.95 1.89 -12.88
CA SER A 51 -1.73 0.63 -12.20
C SER A 51 -0.47 -0.05 -12.74
N HIS A 52 0.40 -0.51 -11.83
CA HIS A 52 1.61 -1.26 -12.17
C HIS A 52 1.43 -2.72 -11.78
N ILE A 53 0.37 -3.35 -12.31
CA ILE A 53 0.11 -4.77 -12.11
C ILE A 53 1.25 -5.59 -12.72
N ASP A 54 1.90 -6.43 -11.91
CA ASP A 54 3.02 -7.31 -12.27
C ASP A 54 2.64 -8.50 -13.18
N ASN A 55 1.60 -8.36 -14.00
CA ASN A 55 1.25 -9.39 -14.97
C ASN A 55 2.13 -9.27 -16.23
N HIS A 56 2.32 -10.41 -16.90
CA HIS A 56 2.88 -10.55 -18.25
C HIS A 56 2.07 -9.82 -19.35
N GLU A 57 1.48 -8.65 -19.06
CA GLU A 57 0.95 -7.77 -20.08
C GLU A 57 2.10 -7.32 -20.99
N SER A 58 1.81 -7.22 -22.28
CA SER A 58 2.82 -6.76 -23.21
C SER A 58 3.20 -5.31 -22.87
N GLU A 59 4.47 -4.95 -23.03
CA GLU A 59 4.95 -3.57 -22.84
C GLU A 59 4.08 -2.54 -23.61
N LYS A 60 3.48 -2.98 -24.72
CA LYS A 60 2.53 -2.21 -25.53
C LYS A 60 1.22 -1.90 -24.80
N ASP A 61 0.66 -2.84 -24.04
CA ASP A 61 -0.58 -2.66 -23.29
C ASP A 61 -0.36 -1.72 -22.10
N GLN A 62 0.80 -1.82 -21.45
CA GLN A 62 1.21 -0.89 -20.39
C GLN A 62 1.42 0.54 -20.94
N LEU A 63 2.05 0.68 -22.11
CA LEU A 63 2.21 1.96 -22.80
C LEU A 63 0.86 2.55 -23.25
N LEU A 64 -0.07 1.72 -23.71
CA LEU A 64 -1.42 2.16 -24.07
C LEU A 64 -2.17 2.72 -22.86
N ARG A 65 -2.07 2.08 -21.68
CA ARG A 65 -2.66 2.60 -20.43
C ARG A 65 -2.01 3.91 -19.98
N ARG A 66 -0.67 4.03 -20.08
CA ARG A 66 0.02 5.30 -19.77
C ARG A 66 -0.27 6.41 -20.78
N SER A 67 -0.73 6.06 -21.99
CA SER A 67 -1.09 7.03 -23.03
C SER A 67 -2.52 7.58 -22.91
N THR A 68 -3.36 7.03 -22.02
CA THR A 68 -4.70 7.58 -21.82
C THR A 68 -4.60 8.89 -21.07
N SER A 69 -4.87 9.99 -21.78
CA SER A 69 -5.11 11.30 -21.20
C SER A 69 -6.17 11.17 -20.11
N GLY A 70 -5.80 11.38 -18.85
CA GLY A 70 -6.71 11.32 -17.70
C GLY A 70 -6.45 10.20 -16.69
N GLY A 71 -5.33 9.49 -16.79
CA GLY A 71 -4.96 8.43 -15.84
C GLY A 71 -5.74 7.14 -16.02
N ASP A 72 -5.63 6.22 -15.05
CA ASP A 72 -6.29 4.91 -15.14
C ASP A 72 -7.83 5.03 -15.25
N PHE A 73 -8.43 4.16 -16.06
CA PHE A 73 -9.84 4.20 -16.46
C PHE A 73 -10.32 5.53 -17.09
N GLY A 74 -9.42 6.46 -17.43
CA GLY A 74 -9.78 7.79 -17.93
C GLY A 74 -10.51 8.64 -16.88
N HIS A 75 -10.23 8.39 -15.59
CA HIS A 75 -10.92 9.06 -14.47
C HIS A 75 -10.86 10.57 -14.57
N LEU A 76 -9.69 11.15 -14.84
CA LEU A 76 -9.49 12.61 -14.86
C LEU A 76 -9.93 13.28 -16.17
N THR A 77 -10.56 12.56 -17.10
CA THR A 77 -11.13 13.23 -18.28
C THR A 77 -12.31 14.11 -17.86
N GLU A 78 -12.50 15.24 -18.54
CA GLU A 78 -13.60 16.18 -18.25
C GLU A 78 -14.97 15.47 -18.28
N ALA A 79 -15.19 14.58 -19.26
CA ALA A 79 -16.43 13.82 -19.39
C ALA A 79 -16.66 12.86 -18.21
N SER A 80 -15.63 12.14 -17.76
CA SER A 80 -15.72 11.26 -16.58
C SER A 80 -16.01 12.06 -15.31
N GLN A 81 -15.29 13.17 -15.10
CA GLN A 81 -15.48 14.03 -13.93
C GLN A 81 -16.89 14.64 -13.90
N GLU A 82 -17.41 15.12 -15.04
CA GLU A 82 -18.78 15.60 -15.14
C GLU A 82 -19.79 14.48 -14.84
N TYR A 83 -19.60 13.28 -15.38
CA TYR A 83 -20.47 12.14 -15.15
C TYR A 83 -20.54 11.76 -13.65
N TYR A 84 -19.40 11.55 -13.00
CA TYR A 84 -19.35 11.10 -11.61
C TYR A 84 -19.82 12.19 -10.64
N ARG A 85 -19.47 13.46 -10.89
CA ARG A 85 -20.01 14.60 -10.13
C ARG A 85 -21.54 14.64 -10.19
N ASN A 86 -22.10 14.44 -11.38
CA ASN A 86 -23.56 14.40 -11.54
C ASN A 86 -24.18 13.17 -10.87
N ASN A 87 -23.58 11.99 -10.98
CA ASN A 87 -24.08 10.78 -10.31
C ASN A 87 -24.12 10.98 -8.78
N ARG A 88 -23.04 11.51 -8.21
CA ARG A 88 -22.96 11.84 -6.78
C ARG A 88 -24.01 12.87 -6.36
N LYS A 89 -24.20 13.92 -7.15
CA LYS A 89 -25.26 14.91 -6.94
C LYS A 89 -26.65 14.26 -6.87
N PHE A 90 -26.94 13.32 -7.78
CA PHE A 90 -28.23 12.62 -7.81
C PHE A 90 -28.46 11.67 -6.63
N LYS A 91 -27.39 11.16 -6.01
CA LYS A 91 -27.47 10.22 -4.87
C LYS A 91 -27.47 10.94 -3.52
N VAL A 92 -26.67 11.99 -3.37
CA VAL A 92 -26.52 12.73 -2.10
C VAL A 92 -27.70 13.70 -1.86
N LEU A 93 -28.21 14.36 -2.90
CA LEU A 93 -29.26 15.36 -2.72
C LEU A 93 -30.63 14.71 -2.50
N ALA A 94 -31.32 15.19 -1.46
CA ALA A 94 -32.67 14.75 -1.15
C ALA A 94 -33.63 15.03 -2.32
N ARG A 95 -34.42 14.02 -2.69
CA ARG A 95 -35.40 14.12 -3.77
C ARG A 95 -36.75 14.55 -3.22
N GLY A 96 -37.33 15.59 -3.83
CA GLY A 96 -38.68 16.05 -3.53
C GLY A 96 -39.76 15.21 -4.21
N ALA A 97 -41.00 15.73 -4.18
CA ALA A 97 -42.12 15.13 -4.90
C ALA A 97 -41.76 14.90 -6.38
N LYS A 98 -42.15 13.74 -6.92
CA LYS A 98 -41.85 13.30 -8.30
C LYS A 98 -40.35 13.11 -8.60
N ASN A 99 -39.54 12.80 -7.58
CA ASN A 99 -38.10 12.55 -7.71
C ASN A 99 -37.28 13.74 -8.25
N VAL A 100 -37.71 14.96 -7.95
CA VAL A 100 -37.04 16.19 -8.43
C VAL A 100 -36.09 16.74 -7.38
N VAL A 101 -34.85 17.03 -7.77
CA VAL A 101 -33.87 17.76 -6.96
C VAL A 101 -34.17 19.26 -7.03
N ARG A 102 -34.15 19.96 -5.89
CA ARG A 102 -34.39 21.41 -5.88
C ARG A 102 -33.23 22.14 -6.53
N ARG A 103 -33.53 23.16 -7.35
CA ARG A 103 -32.52 23.97 -8.03
C ARG A 103 -31.53 24.62 -7.06
N LYS A 104 -32.01 25.07 -5.89
CA LYS A 104 -31.17 25.65 -4.84
C LYS A 104 -30.13 24.63 -4.37
N ASP A 105 -30.57 23.46 -3.92
CA ASP A 105 -29.70 22.38 -3.43
C ASP A 105 -28.69 21.92 -4.49
N SER A 106 -29.12 21.83 -5.76
CA SER A 106 -28.21 21.54 -6.89
C SER A 106 -27.15 22.63 -7.08
N SER A 107 -27.53 23.91 -7.01
CA SER A 107 -26.61 25.03 -7.21
C SER A 107 -25.63 25.16 -6.04
N GLU A 108 -26.09 24.88 -4.81
CA GLU A 108 -25.25 24.85 -3.62
C GLU A 108 -24.24 23.70 -3.66
N PHE A 109 -24.67 22.51 -4.12
CA PHE A 109 -23.76 21.39 -4.36
C PHE A 109 -22.69 21.76 -5.39
N ASP A 110 -23.08 22.38 -6.51
CA ASP A 110 -22.14 22.79 -7.54
C ASP A 110 -21.13 23.82 -7.04
N ALA A 111 -21.62 24.86 -6.35
CA ALA A 111 -20.76 25.87 -5.75
C ALA A 111 -19.79 25.28 -4.72
N TYR A 112 -20.22 24.29 -3.93
CA TYR A 112 -19.34 23.59 -3.00
C TYR A 112 -18.19 22.89 -3.72
N PHE A 113 -18.47 22.09 -4.75
CA PHE A 113 -17.43 21.41 -5.54
C PHE A 113 -16.50 22.41 -6.24
N ASP A 114 -17.05 23.45 -6.87
CA ASP A 114 -16.26 24.46 -7.60
C ASP A 114 -15.40 25.31 -6.66
N SER A 115 -15.78 25.43 -5.38
CA SER A 115 -15.00 26.16 -4.37
C SER A 115 -13.80 25.39 -3.82
N GLN A 116 -13.70 24.09 -4.11
CA GLN A 116 -12.59 23.28 -3.60
C GLN A 116 -11.28 23.69 -4.26
N THR A 117 -10.29 24.03 -3.44
CA THR A 117 -8.92 24.24 -3.92
C THR A 117 -8.24 22.88 -3.95
N LEU A 118 -8.16 22.29 -5.13
CA LEU A 118 -7.49 21.01 -5.37
C LEU A 118 -6.14 21.25 -6.03
N VAL A 119 -5.15 20.45 -5.66
CA VAL A 119 -3.90 20.37 -6.42
C VAL A 119 -4.15 19.57 -7.70
N SER A 120 -3.74 20.10 -8.84
CA SER A 120 -3.93 19.50 -10.16
C SER A 120 -2.76 19.89 -11.07
N GLU A 121 -1.57 19.39 -10.74
CA GLU A 121 -0.35 19.54 -11.54
C GLU A 121 -0.19 18.30 -12.45
N SER A 122 0.73 18.34 -13.42
CA SER A 122 0.91 17.18 -14.31
C SER A 122 1.52 15.98 -13.59
N SER A 123 2.45 16.20 -12.65
CA SER A 123 3.12 15.13 -11.90
C SER A 123 2.35 14.65 -10.68
N ILE A 124 1.56 15.52 -10.04
CA ILE A 124 0.82 15.20 -8.82
C ILE A 124 -0.54 15.90 -8.81
N GLY A 125 -1.54 15.27 -8.19
CA GLY A 125 -2.81 15.94 -7.97
C GLY A 125 -3.74 15.19 -7.02
N GLN A 126 -4.84 15.82 -6.68
CA GLN A 126 -5.91 15.26 -5.86
C GLN A 126 -7.04 14.75 -6.75
N ASP A 127 -7.70 13.68 -6.32
CA ASP A 127 -8.94 13.25 -6.96
C ASP A 127 -10.04 14.31 -6.74
N PRO A 128 -10.67 14.82 -7.81
CA PRO A 128 -11.72 15.84 -7.67
C PRO A 128 -12.97 15.38 -6.91
N LEU A 129 -13.18 14.06 -6.79
CA LEU A 129 -14.27 13.50 -6.00
C LEU A 129 -13.86 13.20 -4.55
N ASN A 130 -12.56 13.12 -4.27
CA ASN A 130 -12.06 12.82 -2.93
C ASN A 130 -10.67 13.43 -2.70
N ARG A 131 -10.63 14.58 -2.01
CA ARG A 131 -9.41 15.32 -1.70
C ARG A 131 -8.35 14.53 -0.90
N ASP A 132 -8.77 13.50 -0.19
CA ASP A 132 -7.87 12.68 0.64
C ASP A 132 -7.15 11.61 -0.21
N PHE A 133 -7.51 11.48 -1.49
CA PHE A 133 -6.80 10.66 -2.48
C PHE A 133 -5.94 11.52 -3.38
N TRP A 134 -4.66 11.23 -3.38
CA TRP A 134 -3.67 11.82 -4.26
C TRP A 134 -3.19 10.80 -5.28
N TYR A 135 -2.90 11.29 -6.48
CA TYR A 135 -2.21 10.54 -7.52
C TYR A 135 -0.84 11.17 -7.80
N VAL A 136 0.10 10.32 -8.19
CA VAL A 136 1.44 10.69 -8.63
C VAL A 136 1.68 10.03 -9.98
N ASP A 137 2.07 10.82 -10.99
CA ASP A 137 2.49 10.27 -12.29
C ASP A 137 3.91 9.67 -12.17
N GLY A 138 3.94 8.45 -11.63
CA GLY A 138 5.17 7.73 -11.34
C GLY A 138 4.94 6.26 -10.98
N THR A 139 6.01 5.59 -10.59
CA THR A 139 5.96 4.23 -10.05
C THR A 139 5.35 4.22 -8.63
N PRO A 140 4.94 3.04 -8.11
CA PRO A 140 4.44 2.93 -6.74
C PRO A 140 5.48 3.37 -5.70
N PHE A 141 6.75 3.02 -5.91
CA PHE A 141 7.86 3.51 -5.10
C PHE A 141 7.95 5.04 -5.12
N GLN A 142 7.91 5.65 -6.31
CA GLN A 142 7.96 7.10 -6.47
C GLN A 142 6.75 7.77 -5.80
N SER A 143 5.58 7.16 -5.89
CA SER A 143 4.35 7.67 -5.28
C SER A 143 4.47 7.77 -3.77
N LEU A 144 4.96 6.72 -3.11
CA LEU A 144 5.20 6.75 -1.66
C LEU A 144 6.35 7.70 -1.28
N SER A 145 7.42 7.76 -2.08
CA SER A 145 8.52 8.71 -1.84
C SER A 145 8.01 10.15 -1.88
N VAL A 146 7.30 10.53 -2.95
CA VAL A 146 6.69 11.86 -3.13
C VAL A 146 5.66 12.14 -2.04
N ALA A 147 4.91 11.14 -1.57
CA ALA A 147 4.01 11.29 -0.43
C ALA A 147 4.76 11.84 0.81
N LEU A 148 5.89 11.22 1.13
CA LEU A 148 6.67 11.51 2.33
C LEU A 148 7.51 12.79 2.20
N THR A 149 8.05 13.08 1.02
CA THR A 149 9.00 14.19 0.82
C THR A 149 8.35 15.48 0.32
N GLU A 150 7.23 15.38 -0.41
CA GLU A 150 6.61 16.52 -1.08
C GLU A 150 5.18 16.77 -0.62
N ILE A 151 4.28 15.78 -0.76
CA ILE A 151 2.83 15.98 -0.56
C ILE A 151 2.51 16.25 0.91
N ILE A 152 2.93 15.38 1.84
CA ILE A 152 2.65 15.58 3.27
C ILE A 152 3.24 16.89 3.76
N PRO A 153 4.55 17.18 3.56
CA PRO A 153 5.14 18.42 4.08
C PRO A 153 4.51 19.70 3.51
N LYS A 154 4.11 19.71 2.23
CA LYS A 154 3.59 20.93 1.56
C LYS A 154 2.08 21.11 1.69
N HIS A 155 1.30 20.03 1.63
CA HIS A 155 -0.16 20.09 1.49
C HIS A 155 -0.92 19.51 2.68
N ALA A 156 -0.26 18.72 3.53
CA ALA A 156 -0.87 18.11 4.71
C ALA A 156 0.07 18.19 5.93
N ALA A 157 0.66 19.36 6.20
CA ALA A 157 1.70 19.52 7.23
C ALA A 157 1.27 19.12 8.65
N THR A 158 -0.04 19.08 8.93
CA THR A 158 -0.60 18.61 10.21
C THR A 158 -0.82 17.09 10.26
N PHE A 159 -0.71 16.40 9.13
CA PHE A 159 -0.86 14.96 9.01
C PHE A 159 0.49 14.29 9.28
N GLN A 160 0.59 13.56 10.39
CA GLN A 160 1.77 12.80 10.75
C GLN A 160 1.40 11.31 10.80
N PRO A 161 1.88 10.47 9.86
CA PRO A 161 1.51 9.07 9.80
C PRO A 161 1.96 8.30 11.06
N ASP A 162 1.03 7.59 11.69
CA ASP A 162 1.30 6.61 12.75
C ASP A 162 1.54 5.20 12.16
N LEU A 163 0.95 4.94 10.99
CA LEU A 163 1.01 3.67 10.28
C LEU A 163 0.98 3.92 8.77
N ILE A 164 1.80 3.18 8.04
CA ILE A 164 1.72 3.09 6.58
C ILE A 164 1.09 1.76 6.18
N ILE A 165 0.06 1.81 5.33
CA ILE A 165 -0.52 0.61 4.71
C ILE A 165 -0.19 0.62 3.22
N VAL A 166 0.45 -0.44 2.74
CA VAL A 166 0.73 -0.64 1.31
C VAL A 166 -0.25 -1.68 0.77
N GLY A 167 -1.37 -1.23 0.21
CA GLY A 167 -2.42 -2.07 -0.37
C GLY A 167 -3.84 -1.76 0.14
N PRO A 168 -4.82 -2.66 -0.09
CA PRO A 168 -4.65 -4.01 -0.62
C PRO A 168 -4.30 -4.00 -2.12
N ASN A 169 -3.17 -4.59 -2.48
CA ASN A 169 -2.72 -4.67 -3.87
C ASN A 169 -3.30 -5.91 -4.56
N GLU A 170 -3.57 -5.82 -5.85
CA GLU A 170 -3.84 -6.98 -6.68
C GLU A 170 -2.55 -7.70 -7.07
N GLY A 171 -2.57 -9.03 -7.04
CA GLY A 171 -1.38 -9.87 -7.21
C GLY A 171 -0.64 -10.16 -5.90
N LEU A 172 0.05 -11.30 -5.85
CA LEU A 172 0.81 -11.75 -4.69
C LEU A 172 2.17 -11.07 -4.61
N HIS A 173 2.48 -10.49 -3.46
CA HIS A 173 3.78 -9.91 -3.16
C HIS A 173 4.41 -10.68 -2.00
N LEU A 174 4.87 -11.88 -2.32
CA LEU A 174 5.49 -12.77 -1.36
C LEU A 174 6.85 -12.21 -0.93
N SER A 175 7.23 -12.39 0.34
CA SER A 175 8.52 -11.90 0.83
C SER A 175 9.65 -12.60 0.07
N THR A 176 10.69 -11.86 -0.32
CA THR A 176 11.84 -12.48 -0.98
C THR A 176 13.02 -12.62 -0.03
N SER A 177 13.96 -13.50 -0.38
CA SER A 177 15.28 -13.52 0.25
C SER A 177 16.35 -13.38 -0.81
N SER A 178 17.23 -12.41 -0.60
CA SER A 178 18.50 -12.28 -1.30
C SER A 178 19.42 -13.43 -0.88
N GLU A 179 19.97 -14.17 -1.83
CA GLU A 179 20.93 -15.24 -1.51
C GLU A 179 22.16 -14.65 -0.80
N ASN A 180 22.67 -15.37 0.21
CA ASN A 180 23.81 -14.93 1.01
C ASN A 180 25.02 -14.69 0.11
N THR A 181 25.46 -13.44 0.02
CA THR A 181 26.78 -13.11 -0.50
C THR A 181 27.83 -13.64 0.48
N GLU A 182 28.85 -14.34 -0.04
CA GLU A 182 29.97 -14.90 0.74
C GLU A 182 30.69 -13.88 1.64
N MET A 183 30.49 -12.58 1.41
CA MET A 183 31.08 -11.46 2.17
C MET A 183 30.28 -10.99 3.39
N GLY A 184 29.13 -11.58 3.71
CA GLY A 184 28.36 -11.19 4.91
C GLY A 184 27.83 -9.75 4.88
N PHE A 185 27.76 -9.11 3.70
CA PHE A 185 27.10 -7.83 3.48
C PHE A 185 26.29 -7.88 2.19
N THR A 186 25.07 -7.37 2.22
CA THR A 186 24.20 -7.24 1.04
C THR A 186 24.01 -5.77 0.69
N MET A 187 24.11 -5.45 -0.59
CA MET A 187 23.73 -4.14 -1.13
C MET A 187 22.47 -4.34 -1.96
N GLU A 188 21.42 -3.58 -1.65
CA GLU A 188 20.14 -3.62 -2.36
C GLU A 188 19.78 -2.23 -2.87
N ASP A 189 19.33 -2.16 -4.11
CA ASP A 189 18.83 -0.93 -4.74
C ASP A 189 17.31 -1.01 -4.82
N LEU A 190 16.63 -0.13 -4.08
CA LEU A 190 15.17 -0.14 -4.01
C LEU A 190 14.50 0.17 -5.35
N SER A 191 15.18 0.91 -6.23
CA SER A 191 14.66 1.26 -7.54
C SER A 191 14.68 0.08 -8.53
N ALA A 192 15.58 -0.87 -8.30
CA ALA A 192 15.81 -2.01 -9.17
C ALA A 192 15.13 -3.30 -8.68
N LYS A 193 14.41 -3.25 -7.56
CA LYS A 193 13.74 -4.40 -6.96
C LYS A 193 12.54 -4.82 -7.81
N GLU A 194 12.41 -6.12 -8.05
CA GLU A 194 11.27 -6.66 -8.80
C GLU A 194 9.98 -6.57 -7.97
N ASN A 195 10.05 -6.88 -6.67
CA ASN A 195 8.91 -6.72 -5.77
C ASN A 195 8.77 -5.27 -5.30
N GLN A 196 7.92 -4.50 -5.99
CA GLN A 196 7.70 -3.07 -5.72
C GLN A 196 7.08 -2.81 -4.33
N VAL A 197 6.21 -3.69 -3.84
CA VAL A 197 5.64 -3.60 -2.49
C VAL A 197 6.76 -3.68 -1.45
N GLU A 198 7.72 -4.58 -1.63
CA GLU A 198 8.86 -4.69 -0.72
C GLU A 198 9.74 -3.43 -0.76
N SER A 199 9.96 -2.81 -1.93
CA SER A 199 10.66 -1.53 -2.02
C SER A 199 9.94 -0.42 -1.25
N MET A 200 8.61 -0.34 -1.36
CA MET A 200 7.80 0.64 -0.62
C MET A 200 7.86 0.40 0.89
N VAL A 201 7.77 -0.85 1.32
CA VAL A 201 7.91 -1.23 2.73
C VAL A 201 9.30 -0.86 3.26
N GLN A 202 10.36 -1.17 2.51
CA GLN A 202 11.74 -0.82 2.91
C GLN A 202 11.95 0.70 2.98
N LEU A 203 11.39 1.48 2.03
CA LEU A 203 11.39 2.95 2.07
C LEU A 203 10.75 3.49 3.35
N ALA A 204 9.53 3.06 3.65
CA ALA A 204 8.80 3.48 4.84
C ALA A 204 9.57 3.15 6.14
N LYS A 205 10.21 1.98 6.21
CA LYS A 205 11.02 1.57 7.36
C LYS A 205 12.31 2.36 7.51
N VAL A 206 12.95 2.76 6.41
CA VAL A 206 14.10 3.70 6.46
C VAL A 206 13.67 5.04 7.08
N HIS A 207 12.44 5.47 6.81
CA HIS A 207 11.82 6.64 7.45
C HIS A 207 11.15 6.34 8.81
N LYS A 208 11.34 5.14 9.36
CA LYS A 208 10.89 4.70 10.70
C LYS A 208 9.38 4.61 10.88
N TYR A 209 8.63 4.43 9.80
CA TYR A 209 7.20 4.19 9.91
C TYR A 209 6.92 2.69 10.10
N PRO A 210 6.01 2.32 11.04
CA PRO A 210 5.40 0.99 11.05
C PRO A 210 4.67 0.75 9.74
N VAL A 211 4.76 -0.49 9.20
CA VAL A 211 4.16 -0.81 7.88
C VAL A 211 3.41 -2.12 7.89
N ILE A 212 2.22 -2.13 7.28
CA ILE A 212 1.49 -3.34 6.91
C ILE A 212 1.30 -3.33 5.40
N SER A 213 1.93 -4.27 4.69
CA SER A 213 1.62 -4.52 3.28
C SER A 213 0.52 -5.56 3.17
N VAL A 214 -0.44 -5.33 2.28
CA VAL A 214 -1.59 -6.20 2.04
C VAL A 214 -1.67 -6.50 0.55
N SER A 215 -1.78 -7.78 0.20
CA SER A 215 -1.88 -8.25 -1.18
C SER A 215 -2.91 -9.35 -1.31
N THR A 216 -3.61 -9.41 -2.45
CA THR A 216 -4.59 -10.45 -2.77
C THR A 216 -4.16 -11.20 -4.02
N GLU A 217 -4.27 -12.53 -4.03
CA GLU A 217 -3.94 -13.33 -5.24
C GLU A 217 -4.78 -12.94 -6.45
N ASP A 218 -6.03 -12.54 -6.21
CA ASP A 218 -6.94 -12.15 -7.28
C ASP A 218 -6.52 -10.82 -7.93
N ASN A 219 -6.67 -10.74 -9.25
CA ASN A 219 -6.32 -9.60 -10.06
C ASN A 219 -7.44 -9.34 -11.08
N HIS A 220 -8.19 -8.28 -10.84
CA HIS A 220 -9.42 -7.98 -11.57
C HIS A 220 -9.34 -6.66 -12.33
N HIS A 221 -8.45 -5.75 -11.93
CA HIS A 221 -8.32 -4.39 -12.46
C HIS A 221 -9.68 -3.68 -12.59
N ILE A 222 -10.42 -3.62 -11.47
CA ILE A 222 -11.77 -3.04 -11.42
C ILE A 222 -11.72 -1.61 -10.89
N TYR A 223 -12.35 -0.71 -11.64
CA TYR A 223 -12.59 0.67 -11.24
C TYR A 223 -13.53 0.78 -10.03
N PHE A 224 -13.21 1.66 -9.09
CA PHE A 224 -13.94 1.76 -7.83
C PHE A 224 -15.42 2.17 -7.99
N GLU A 225 -15.75 3.01 -8.99
CA GLU A 225 -17.16 3.35 -9.26
C GLU A 225 -17.85 2.44 -10.28
N ASN A 226 -17.37 1.22 -10.48
CA ASN A 226 -18.08 0.28 -11.34
C ASN A 226 -19.38 -0.19 -10.65
N GLU A 227 -20.51 0.37 -11.11
CA GLU A 227 -21.85 0.04 -10.63
C GLU A 227 -22.29 -1.40 -10.93
N GLU A 228 -21.58 -2.19 -11.74
CA GLU A 228 -21.85 -3.63 -11.86
C GLU A 228 -21.58 -4.34 -10.52
N TYR A 229 -20.52 -3.91 -9.82
CA TYR A 229 -20.02 -4.58 -8.63
C TYR A 229 -20.41 -3.89 -7.32
N PHE A 230 -20.60 -2.56 -7.33
CA PHE A 230 -20.75 -1.78 -6.09
C PHE A 230 -21.96 -0.84 -6.11
N ASN A 231 -22.47 -0.52 -4.93
CA ASN A 231 -23.40 0.58 -4.72
C ASN A 231 -22.59 1.85 -4.46
N VAL A 232 -22.17 2.51 -5.53
CA VAL A 232 -21.28 3.68 -5.44
C VAL A 232 -21.98 4.88 -4.81
N GLU A 233 -21.23 5.67 -4.04
CA GLU A 233 -21.71 6.88 -3.34
C GLU A 233 -22.78 6.63 -2.24
N GLU A 234 -22.82 5.43 -1.66
CA GLU A 234 -23.61 5.18 -0.44
C GLU A 234 -22.94 5.79 0.81
N ALA A 235 -23.78 6.24 1.74
CA ALA A 235 -23.33 6.96 2.93
C ALA A 235 -22.51 6.08 3.88
N LYS A 236 -22.97 4.84 4.08
CA LYS A 236 -22.35 3.86 4.99
C LYS A 236 -21.53 2.84 4.22
N TYR A 237 -20.43 2.38 4.81
CA TYR A 237 -19.56 1.37 4.23
C TYR A 237 -20.28 0.05 3.97
N GLU A 238 -21.13 -0.40 4.90
CA GLU A 238 -21.87 -1.66 4.76
C GLU A 238 -22.77 -1.70 3.52
N ASP A 239 -23.31 -0.54 3.12
CA ASP A 239 -24.26 -0.39 2.03
C ASP A 239 -23.57 -0.30 0.65
N LEU A 240 -22.25 -0.07 0.60
CA LEU A 240 -21.47 0.04 -0.64
C LEU A 240 -21.38 -1.29 -1.43
N PHE A 241 -21.67 -2.43 -0.81
CA PHE A 241 -21.43 -3.74 -1.38
C PHE A 241 -22.72 -4.37 -1.93
N LYS A 242 -22.69 -4.75 -3.21
CA LYS A 242 -23.74 -5.58 -3.81
C LYS A 242 -23.54 -7.05 -3.48
N ASP A 243 -24.58 -7.84 -3.73
CA ASP A 243 -24.51 -9.30 -3.61
C ASP A 243 -23.82 -9.92 -4.83
N ASN A 244 -22.49 -9.79 -4.88
CA ASN A 244 -21.64 -10.48 -5.87
C ASN A 244 -20.29 -10.86 -5.26
N VAL A 245 -19.60 -11.80 -5.89
CA VAL A 245 -18.34 -12.37 -5.38
C VAL A 245 -17.24 -11.31 -5.23
N VAL A 246 -17.12 -10.36 -6.17
CA VAL A 246 -16.09 -9.31 -6.09
C VAL A 246 -16.32 -8.43 -4.87
N ALA A 247 -17.54 -7.94 -4.68
CA ALA A 247 -17.90 -7.09 -3.56
C ALA A 247 -17.76 -7.82 -2.22
N GLN A 248 -18.20 -9.08 -2.13
CA GLN A 248 -18.03 -9.90 -0.94
C GLN A 248 -16.55 -10.13 -0.60
N ASN A 249 -15.69 -10.36 -1.61
CA ASN A 249 -14.26 -10.56 -1.41
C ASN A 249 -13.58 -9.28 -0.91
N VAL A 250 -13.88 -8.12 -1.50
CA VAL A 250 -13.37 -6.82 -1.02
C VAL A 250 -13.78 -6.57 0.42
N LYS A 251 -15.06 -6.77 0.74
CA LYS A 251 -15.58 -6.61 2.11
C LYS A 251 -14.84 -7.51 3.10
N PHE A 252 -14.68 -8.79 2.76
CA PHE A 252 -13.97 -9.76 3.61
C PHE A 252 -12.50 -9.37 3.84
N VAL A 253 -11.78 -8.97 2.79
CA VAL A 253 -10.37 -8.53 2.90
C VAL A 253 -10.29 -7.33 3.83
N ASN A 254 -11.14 -6.32 3.62
CA ASN A 254 -11.15 -5.11 4.43
C ASN A 254 -11.45 -5.42 5.91
N GLU A 255 -12.47 -6.21 6.21
CA GLU A 255 -12.80 -6.62 7.59
C GLU A 255 -11.62 -7.33 8.28
N LYS A 256 -10.90 -8.19 7.57
CA LYS A 256 -9.70 -8.86 8.10
C LYS A 256 -8.55 -7.87 8.32
N VAL A 257 -8.34 -6.93 7.39
CA VAL A 257 -7.31 -5.89 7.51
C VAL A 257 -7.60 -4.95 8.68
N ILE A 258 -8.83 -4.46 8.83
CA ILE A 258 -9.25 -3.66 9.98
C ILE A 258 -8.94 -4.39 11.28
N SER A 259 -9.38 -5.66 11.38
CA SER A 259 -9.13 -6.46 12.59
C SER A 259 -7.63 -6.68 12.86
N LEU A 260 -6.79 -6.68 11.83
CA LEU A 260 -5.34 -6.78 11.99
C LEU A 260 -4.75 -5.44 12.47
N VAL A 261 -5.16 -4.32 11.88
CA VAL A 261 -4.73 -2.97 12.27
C VAL A 261 -5.04 -2.72 13.74
N GLU A 262 -6.27 -2.97 14.20
CA GLU A 262 -6.68 -2.79 15.60
C GLU A 262 -5.83 -3.61 16.59
N LYS A 263 -5.42 -4.81 16.20
CA LYS A 263 -4.63 -5.71 17.06
C LYS A 263 -3.15 -5.37 17.08
N MET A 264 -2.61 -4.96 15.93
CA MET A 264 -1.17 -4.98 15.70
C MET A 264 -0.56 -3.60 15.59
N ALA A 265 -1.32 -2.56 15.20
CA ALA A 265 -0.73 -1.25 14.89
C ALA A 265 0.09 -0.67 16.04
N LEU A 266 -0.41 -0.78 17.28
CA LEU A 266 0.31 -0.30 18.48
C LEU A 266 1.50 -1.16 18.90
N SER A 267 1.59 -2.39 18.37
CA SER A 267 2.66 -3.35 18.67
C SER A 267 3.76 -3.33 17.61
N LEU A 268 3.56 -2.63 16.49
CA LEU A 268 4.56 -2.47 15.45
C LEU A 268 5.44 -1.26 15.75
N ASP A 269 6.75 -1.46 15.69
CA ASP A 269 7.72 -0.37 15.67
C ASP A 269 8.13 -0.05 14.22
N GLY A 270 8.95 1.00 14.03
CA GLY A 270 9.45 1.39 12.70
C GLY A 270 10.41 0.37 12.04
N PHE A 271 10.81 -0.69 12.74
CA PHE A 271 11.71 -1.74 12.22
C PHE A 271 10.97 -3.00 11.82
N LEU A 272 9.78 -3.22 12.37
CA LEU A 272 8.90 -4.32 12.06
C LEU A 272 7.89 -3.92 10.98
N SER A 273 7.59 -4.88 10.12
CA SER A 273 6.54 -4.77 9.12
C SER A 273 5.83 -6.09 8.96
N LEU A 274 4.53 -6.03 8.67
CA LEU A 274 3.75 -7.22 8.32
C LEU A 274 3.59 -7.30 6.82
N ASN A 275 3.91 -8.46 6.23
CA ASN A 275 3.54 -8.77 4.86
C ASN A 275 2.36 -9.75 4.86
N VAL A 276 1.20 -9.28 4.40
CA VAL A 276 -0.07 -10.01 4.45
C VAL A 276 -0.51 -10.38 3.05
N ASN A 277 -0.63 -11.67 2.78
CA ASN A 277 -1.09 -12.19 1.49
C ASN A 277 -2.38 -12.98 1.68
N PHE A 278 -3.42 -12.59 0.94
CA PHE A 278 -4.70 -13.28 0.89
C PHE A 278 -4.72 -14.28 -0.28
N PRO A 279 -5.21 -15.51 -0.06
CA PRO A 279 -5.40 -16.46 -1.14
C PRO A 279 -6.51 -15.99 -2.08
N SER A 280 -6.55 -16.52 -3.29
CA SER A 280 -7.68 -16.31 -4.20
C SER A 280 -8.96 -16.79 -3.52
N ILE A 281 -9.99 -15.95 -3.51
CA ILE A 281 -11.34 -16.31 -3.02
C ILE A 281 -12.33 -16.29 -4.21
N ASN A 282 -11.80 -16.26 -5.43
CA ASN A 282 -12.59 -16.39 -6.63
C ASN A 282 -12.93 -17.86 -6.88
N HIS A 283 -14.21 -18.21 -6.79
CA HIS A 283 -14.70 -19.59 -6.95
C HIS A 283 -14.42 -20.22 -8.32
N LYS A 284 -14.02 -19.43 -9.32
CA LYS A 284 -13.59 -19.96 -10.63
C LYS A 284 -12.17 -20.52 -10.59
N SER A 285 -11.31 -20.01 -9.72
CA SER A 285 -9.88 -20.35 -9.64
C SER A 285 -9.47 -20.96 -8.29
N SER A 286 -10.34 -20.92 -7.28
CA SER A 286 -10.03 -21.33 -5.91
C SER A 286 -11.21 -22.01 -5.21
N SER A 287 -10.90 -22.86 -4.23
CA SER A 287 -11.86 -23.49 -3.32
C SER A 287 -12.03 -22.74 -2.00
N CYS A 288 -11.39 -21.57 -1.83
CA CYS A 288 -11.56 -20.74 -0.65
C CYS A 288 -12.89 -19.97 -0.71
N PHE A 289 -13.51 -19.74 0.45
CA PHE A 289 -14.76 -19.02 0.59
C PHE A 289 -14.62 -17.89 1.61
N THR A 290 -15.47 -16.87 1.55
CA THR A 290 -15.48 -15.75 2.52
C THR A 290 -16.22 -16.06 3.82
N HIS A 291 -16.90 -17.20 3.91
CA HIS A 291 -17.82 -17.52 5.01
C HIS A 291 -17.66 -18.96 5.52
N GLY A 292 -18.19 -19.20 6.72
CA GLY A 292 -18.18 -20.51 7.38
C GLY A 292 -16.79 -20.93 7.89
N SER A 293 -16.64 -22.22 8.18
CA SER A 293 -15.36 -22.81 8.63
C SER A 293 -14.27 -22.83 7.54
N SER A 294 -14.65 -22.53 6.30
CA SER A 294 -13.76 -22.44 5.15
C SER A 294 -13.21 -21.02 4.92
N ALA A 295 -13.66 -20.04 5.71
CA ALA A 295 -13.12 -18.68 5.66
C ALA A 295 -11.63 -18.67 6.03
N PRO A 296 -10.76 -18.08 5.19
CA PRO A 296 -9.35 -17.97 5.51
C PRO A 296 -9.10 -17.21 6.82
N ASP A 297 -8.24 -17.78 7.65
CA ASP A 297 -7.73 -17.16 8.86
C ASP A 297 -6.24 -16.88 8.74
N PHE A 298 -5.79 -15.90 9.51
CA PHE A 298 -4.38 -15.53 9.59
C PHE A 298 -3.54 -16.70 10.11
N VAL A 299 -2.42 -16.93 9.43
CA VAL A 299 -1.37 -17.86 9.85
C VAL A 299 -0.04 -17.14 9.71
N GLN A 300 0.68 -17.03 10.84
CA GLN A 300 2.04 -16.51 10.82
C GLN A 300 2.96 -17.53 10.13
N VAL A 301 3.60 -17.08 9.06
CA VAL A 301 4.61 -17.85 8.35
C VAL A 301 5.96 -17.57 9.00
N VAL A 302 6.63 -18.63 9.43
CA VAL A 302 7.93 -18.56 10.10
C VAL A 302 8.93 -19.38 9.30
N ARG A 303 10.05 -18.77 8.92
CA ARG A 303 11.12 -19.48 8.22
C ARG A 303 12.06 -20.06 9.27
N LYS A 304 12.28 -21.39 9.23
CA LYS A 304 13.36 -22.01 10.03
C LYS A 304 14.68 -21.55 9.45
N ASN A 305 15.38 -20.67 10.17
CA ASN A 305 16.62 -20.05 9.73
C ASN A 305 17.68 -21.13 9.44
N PRO A 306 18.07 -21.41 8.17
CA PRO A 306 18.98 -22.53 7.90
C PRO A 306 20.42 -22.22 8.28
N ASN A 307 20.81 -20.95 8.40
CA ASN A 307 22.14 -20.50 8.82
C ASN A 307 22.07 -19.01 9.17
N SER A 308 22.12 -18.68 10.45
CA SER A 308 22.45 -17.34 10.97
C SER A 308 23.94 -17.01 10.79
N GLY A 309 24.50 -17.37 9.63
CA GLY A 309 25.89 -17.12 9.29
C GLY A 309 26.08 -15.68 8.87
N GLY A 310 26.30 -14.80 9.86
CA GLY A 310 26.99 -13.50 9.75
C GLY A 310 26.70 -12.66 8.52
N VAL A 311 25.49 -12.11 8.39
CA VAL A 311 25.34 -10.84 7.67
C VAL A 311 25.65 -9.74 8.69
N TYR A 312 26.84 -9.15 8.61
CA TYR A 312 27.31 -8.06 9.47
C TYR A 312 26.51 -6.76 9.26
N GLY A 313 25.83 -6.63 8.12
CA GLY A 313 24.94 -5.51 7.82
C GLY A 313 24.42 -5.50 6.39
N LYS A 314 23.49 -4.60 6.11
CA LYS A 314 22.87 -4.38 4.80
C LYS A 314 23.05 -2.91 4.41
N ILE A 315 23.32 -2.66 3.13
CA ILE A 315 23.34 -1.30 2.56
C ILE A 315 22.13 -1.17 1.63
N LEU A 316 21.24 -0.24 1.94
CA LEU A 316 20.14 0.13 1.07
C LEU A 316 20.52 1.33 0.24
N THR A 317 20.27 1.26 -1.06
CA THR A 317 20.36 2.39 -1.97
C THR A 317 18.95 2.86 -2.28
N VAL A 318 18.66 4.10 -1.90
CA VAL A 318 17.34 4.72 -1.97
C VAL A 318 17.43 5.90 -2.93
N PRO A 319 16.77 5.87 -4.10
CA PRO A 319 16.72 7.03 -4.97
C PRO A 319 15.95 8.16 -4.29
N GLN A 320 16.49 9.38 -4.29
CA GLN A 320 15.67 10.56 -4.04
C GLN A 320 14.72 10.77 -5.21
N VAL A 321 13.47 11.04 -4.89
CA VAL A 321 12.46 11.38 -5.87
C VAL A 321 12.07 12.82 -5.64
N ILE A 322 12.23 13.64 -6.68
CA ILE A 322 11.92 15.07 -6.67
C ILE A 322 10.96 15.40 -7.82
N ILE A 323 10.26 16.51 -7.68
CA ILE A 323 9.43 17.06 -8.74
C ILE A 323 10.24 18.18 -9.42
N GLU A 324 10.59 17.98 -10.69
CA GLU A 324 11.31 18.97 -11.50
C GLU A 324 10.56 19.18 -12.82
N ASN A 325 10.29 20.45 -13.17
CA ASN A 325 9.53 20.82 -14.37
C ASN A 325 8.21 20.02 -14.52
N ASP A 326 7.45 19.96 -13.43
CA ASP A 326 6.15 19.26 -13.31
C ASP A 326 6.21 17.77 -13.72
N SER A 327 7.38 17.14 -13.54
CA SER A 327 7.62 15.72 -13.79
C SER A 327 8.30 15.08 -12.57
N VAL A 328 7.93 13.83 -12.28
CA VAL A 328 8.58 13.04 -11.22
C VAL A 328 9.90 12.50 -11.75
N VAL A 329 11.01 12.96 -11.16
CA VAL A 329 12.36 12.55 -11.58
C VAL A 329 13.12 11.89 -10.43
N VAL A 330 13.98 10.94 -10.80
CA VAL A 330 14.91 10.29 -9.87
C VAL A 330 16.18 11.16 -9.82
N GLY A 331 16.45 11.71 -8.64
CA GLY A 331 17.64 12.49 -8.34
C GLY A 331 18.79 11.63 -7.82
N ASP A 332 19.49 12.14 -6.80
CA ASP A 332 20.64 11.45 -6.21
C ASP A 332 20.25 10.15 -5.51
N MET A 333 21.19 9.19 -5.46
CA MET A 333 21.02 7.94 -4.73
C MET A 333 21.58 8.09 -3.31
N LEU A 334 20.72 7.99 -2.31
CA LEU A 334 21.12 7.94 -0.91
C LEU A 334 21.47 6.51 -0.52
N HIS A 335 22.48 6.35 0.33
CA HIS A 335 22.90 5.05 0.82
C HIS A 335 22.69 4.96 2.33
N TYR A 336 22.01 3.93 2.80
CA TYR A 336 21.74 3.70 4.22
C TYR A 336 22.40 2.42 4.69
N LYS A 337 23.16 2.50 5.78
CA LYS A 337 23.70 1.34 6.48
C LYS A 337 22.69 0.82 7.50
N LEU A 338 22.53 -0.48 7.53
CA LEU A 338 21.67 -1.23 8.42
C LEU A 338 22.49 -2.33 9.11
N SER A 339 22.33 -2.50 10.42
CA SER A 339 22.88 -3.65 11.15
C SER A 339 22.06 -3.91 12.42
N GLU A 340 22.19 -5.10 13.01
CA GLU A 340 21.52 -5.40 14.29
C GLU A 340 22.01 -4.53 15.46
N GLU A 341 23.24 -4.02 15.36
CA GLU A 341 23.85 -3.13 16.36
C GLU A 341 23.38 -1.68 16.21
N LEU A 342 22.83 -1.32 15.04
CA LEU A 342 22.33 0.01 14.79
C LEU A 342 20.88 0.10 15.26
N GLU A 343 20.63 1.09 16.12
CA GLU A 343 19.27 1.43 16.52
C GLU A 343 18.45 2.01 15.37
N ASN A 344 19.08 2.48 14.28
CA ASN A 344 18.42 3.13 13.15
C ASN A 344 19.15 2.88 11.83
N ALA A 345 18.44 3.05 10.71
CA ALA A 345 19.10 3.23 9.42
C ALA A 345 19.93 4.52 9.43
N GLU A 346 21.22 4.41 9.13
CA GLU A 346 22.13 5.56 9.10
C GLU A 346 22.55 5.88 7.67
N GLU A 347 22.34 7.12 7.26
CA GLU A 347 22.81 7.60 5.95
C GLU A 347 24.34 7.60 5.89
N ILE A 348 24.89 7.06 4.82
CA ILE A 348 26.33 6.93 4.59
C ILE A 348 26.81 8.16 3.85
N SER A 349 27.70 8.94 4.48
CA SER A 349 28.37 10.07 3.83
C SER A 349 29.16 9.66 2.57
N ASP A 350 29.32 10.58 1.62
CA ASP A 350 30.08 10.36 0.38
C ASP A 350 31.50 9.82 0.60
N VAL A 351 32.18 10.28 1.65
CA VAL A 351 33.53 9.82 2.00
C VAL A 351 33.53 8.35 2.40
N GLU A 352 32.56 7.93 3.21
CA GLU A 352 32.43 6.54 3.63
C GLU A 352 31.94 5.66 2.47
N GLN A 353 31.09 6.19 1.58
CA GLN A 353 30.72 5.50 0.35
C GLN A 353 31.95 5.23 -0.55
N LEU A 354 32.81 6.23 -0.73
CA LEU A 354 34.06 6.08 -1.50
C LEU A 354 34.98 5.03 -0.85
N ARG A 355 35.06 5.01 0.48
CA ARG A 355 35.82 4.00 1.22
C ARG A 355 35.25 2.59 1.02
N ILE A 356 33.93 2.42 1.12
CA ILE A 356 33.25 1.14 0.91
C ILE A 356 33.46 0.68 -0.54
N LYS A 357 33.24 1.55 -1.52
CA LYS A 357 33.50 1.26 -2.95
C LYS A 357 34.95 0.86 -3.17
N HIS A 358 35.90 1.54 -2.54
CA HIS A 358 37.32 1.19 -2.63
C HIS A 358 37.59 -0.21 -2.06
N LEU A 359 37.10 -0.51 -0.85
CA LEU A 359 37.21 -1.83 -0.22
C LEU A 359 36.64 -2.93 -1.12
N LEU A 360 35.44 -2.72 -1.66
CA LEU A 360 34.79 -3.67 -2.58
C LEU A 360 35.54 -3.82 -3.91
N SER A 361 36.17 -2.77 -4.43
CA SER A 361 36.96 -2.82 -5.67
C SER A 361 38.35 -3.44 -5.52
N SER A 362 38.90 -3.42 -4.29
CA SER A 362 40.25 -3.91 -3.98
C SER A 362 40.31 -5.41 -3.68
N GLY A 363 39.15 -6.05 -3.42
CA GLY A 363 38.99 -7.50 -3.49
C GLY A 363 38.81 -7.91 -4.96
N SER A 364 39.60 -8.86 -5.46
CA SER A 364 39.50 -9.33 -6.85
C SER A 364 38.11 -9.92 -7.14
N LEU A 365 37.22 -9.15 -7.76
CA LEU A 365 35.93 -9.64 -8.22
C LEU A 365 35.58 -9.02 -9.58
N SER A 366 35.25 -9.93 -10.50
CA SER A 366 34.71 -9.61 -11.80
C SER A 366 33.44 -8.78 -11.64
N ARG A 367 33.32 -7.72 -12.46
CA ARG A 367 32.04 -7.10 -12.80
C ARG A 367 31.18 -8.17 -13.49
N SER A 368 30.47 -8.99 -12.73
CA SER A 368 29.29 -9.65 -13.25
C SER A 368 28.11 -8.77 -12.86
N SER A 369 27.34 -8.35 -13.86
CA SER A 369 26.01 -7.80 -13.68
C SER A 369 25.09 -8.95 -13.23
N HIS A 370 25.29 -9.47 -12.01
CA HIS A 370 24.32 -10.39 -11.43
C HIS A 370 23.13 -9.54 -10.99
N LYS A 371 22.05 -9.61 -11.78
CA LYS A 371 20.71 -9.47 -11.22
C LYS A 371 20.68 -10.36 -9.98
N GLN A 372 20.50 -9.78 -8.79
CA GLN A 372 20.29 -10.58 -7.58
C GLN A 372 19.04 -11.42 -7.85
N HIS A 373 19.21 -12.74 -7.92
CA HIS A 373 18.07 -13.64 -8.07
C HIS A 373 17.33 -13.67 -6.74
N GLU A 374 16.21 -12.95 -6.68
CA GLU A 374 15.32 -12.98 -5.53
C GLU A 374 14.60 -14.33 -5.47
N THR A 375 14.72 -15.02 -4.33
CA THR A 375 14.00 -16.27 -4.11
C THR A 375 12.70 -15.99 -3.37
N VAL A 376 11.59 -16.35 -4.00
CA VAL A 376 10.24 -16.18 -3.46
C VAL A 376 9.99 -17.15 -2.29
N ASN A 377 9.35 -16.65 -1.22
CA ASN A 377 8.98 -17.45 -0.06
C ASN A 377 7.91 -18.50 -0.39
N ARG A 378 8.31 -19.78 -0.39
CA ARG A 378 7.44 -20.91 -0.73
C ARG A 378 6.48 -21.26 0.40
N GLU A 379 6.83 -20.96 1.64
CA GLU A 379 6.01 -21.22 2.82
C GLU A 379 4.78 -20.31 2.85
N GLU A 380 4.93 -19.04 2.47
CA GLU A 380 3.79 -18.13 2.26
C GLU A 380 2.86 -18.69 1.19
N LEU A 381 3.40 -19.03 0.01
CA LEU A 381 2.61 -19.62 -1.07
C LEU A 381 1.89 -20.91 -0.65
N GLN A 382 2.53 -21.75 0.18
CA GLN A 382 1.93 -22.97 0.68
C GLN A 382 0.77 -22.69 1.66
N ALA A 383 0.86 -21.63 2.47
CA ALA A 383 -0.24 -21.21 3.34
C ALA A 383 -1.46 -20.77 2.51
N LEU A 384 -1.24 -19.97 1.46
CA LEU A 384 -2.30 -19.53 0.55
C LEU A 384 -3.03 -20.72 -0.09
N LYS A 385 -2.28 -21.70 -0.61
CA LYS A 385 -2.83 -22.95 -1.19
C LYS A 385 -3.67 -23.79 -0.21
N LYS A 386 -3.55 -23.54 1.10
CA LYS A 386 -4.35 -24.18 2.15
C LYS A 386 -5.54 -23.31 2.62
N CYS A 387 -5.91 -22.29 1.83
CA CYS A 387 -6.92 -21.29 2.19
C CYS A 387 -6.62 -20.61 3.53
N LYS A 388 -5.37 -20.18 3.72
CA LYS A 388 -4.95 -19.38 4.87
C LYS A 388 -4.44 -18.02 4.40
N ILE A 389 -4.67 -17.00 5.21
CA ILE A 389 -4.08 -15.68 4.99
C ILE A 389 -2.67 -15.74 5.55
N ALA A 390 -1.67 -15.66 4.67
CA ALA A 390 -0.27 -15.72 5.07
C ALA A 390 0.14 -14.38 5.67
N VAL A 391 0.73 -14.40 6.87
CA VAL A 391 1.27 -13.20 7.53
C VAL A 391 2.73 -13.44 7.86
N SER A 392 3.61 -12.60 7.33
CA SER A 392 5.04 -12.67 7.59
C SER A 392 5.48 -11.45 8.38
N VAL A 393 6.19 -11.69 9.48
CA VAL A 393 6.78 -10.64 10.30
C VAL A 393 8.18 -10.38 9.79
N ASN A 394 8.43 -9.19 9.25
CA ASN A 394 9.68 -8.84 8.60
C ASN A 394 10.37 -7.73 9.37
N HIS A 395 11.68 -7.85 9.57
CA HIS A 395 12.50 -6.85 10.25
C HIS A 395 13.54 -6.28 9.30
N LEU A 396 13.83 -4.98 9.43
CA LEU A 396 14.70 -4.27 8.50
C LEU A 396 16.09 -4.91 8.38
N THR A 397 16.64 -5.40 9.49
CA THR A 397 17.98 -6.01 9.59
C THR A 397 17.98 -7.53 9.78
N LYS A 398 17.14 -8.07 10.68
CA LYS A 398 17.04 -9.50 11.00
C LYS A 398 16.41 -10.35 9.89
N GLY A 399 15.89 -9.72 8.84
CA GLY A 399 15.31 -10.38 7.68
C GLY A 399 13.83 -10.71 7.82
N ASN A 400 13.36 -11.62 6.96
CA ASN A 400 11.95 -11.90 6.74
C ASN A 400 11.47 -13.18 7.46
N ASN A 401 10.18 -13.21 7.82
CA ASN A 401 9.49 -14.35 8.48
C ASN A 401 9.99 -14.68 9.89
N LEU A 402 10.14 -13.66 10.73
CA LEU A 402 10.50 -13.81 12.13
C LEU A 402 9.44 -14.63 12.89
N ASP A 403 9.93 -15.31 13.94
CA ASP A 403 9.09 -16.16 14.76
C ASP A 403 8.17 -15.38 15.72
N LYS A 404 7.37 -16.13 16.48
CA LYS A 404 6.38 -15.58 17.42
C LYS A 404 7.00 -14.85 18.62
N THR A 405 8.31 -15.00 18.86
CA THR A 405 8.99 -14.24 19.92
C THR A 405 9.19 -12.79 19.53
N SER A 406 9.27 -12.50 18.22
CA SER A 406 9.40 -11.14 17.69
C SER A 406 8.05 -10.42 17.68
N LEU A 407 6.99 -11.11 17.24
CA LEU A 407 5.63 -10.61 17.25
C LEU A 407 4.66 -11.78 17.10
N ASN A 408 3.60 -11.82 17.91
CA ASN A 408 2.59 -12.88 17.86
C ASN A 408 1.25 -12.34 17.38
N ILE A 409 0.86 -12.64 16.15
CA ILE A 409 -0.40 -12.18 15.55
C ILE A 409 -1.66 -12.74 16.22
N HIS A 410 -1.51 -13.74 17.10
CA HIS A 410 -2.60 -14.36 17.84
C HIS A 410 -2.64 -13.94 19.31
N SER A 411 -1.73 -13.07 19.78
CA SER A 411 -1.85 -12.55 21.14
C SER A 411 -3.13 -11.74 21.25
N LYS A 412 -4.01 -12.15 22.17
CA LYS A 412 -5.12 -11.29 22.58
C LYS A 412 -4.54 -10.19 23.44
N ASN A 413 -4.70 -8.93 23.03
CA ASN A 413 -4.58 -7.80 23.94
C ASN A 413 -5.71 -7.86 24.97
#